data_AF-A0A847NJG3-F1
#
_entry.id   AF-A0A847NJG3-F1
#
_cell.length_a   1.000
_cell.length_b   1.000
_cell.length_c   1.000
_cell.angle_alpha   90.00
_cell.angle_beta   90.00
_cell.angle_gamma   90.00
#
_symmetry.space_group_name_H-M   'P 1'
#
loop_
_entity.id
_entity.type
_entity.pdbx_description
1 polymer ?
#
loop_
_entity_poly.entity_id
_entity_poly.type
_entity_poly.pdbx_seq_one_letter_code
_entity_poly.pdbx_strand_id
1 'polypeptide(L)'
;GARELSNAGVPTFGIPCTIDNDCGYSDYTIGFFTAVETVVEAISKIRDTSTSHGRANVIEVMGRDCGDIALYAGLAGGAESIIIPEVEFNIDEVCKRALQGKNRGKLHHIIVLAEGVGNAYDVAKTIQEKTGIDTRVTVLGYIQRGGNPTSFDRILASKMGNRAVELLKEGKTGRTIGMKCNKIIDMEINEALQIKKEFDIEMYNTSKILSI
;
A
#
# COMPACT_ATOMS: atom_id res chain seq x y z
N GLY A 1 -11.71 -14.28 15.74
CA GLY A 1 -12.86 -14.82 15.01
C GLY A 1 -12.67 -16.29 14.70
N ALA A 2 -12.10 -16.62 13.54
CA ALA A 2 -11.91 -18.01 13.08
C ALA A 2 -11.24 -18.93 14.11
N ARG A 3 -10.16 -18.48 14.77
CA ARG A 3 -9.51 -19.22 15.87
C ARG A 3 -10.48 -19.68 16.96
N GLU A 4 -11.32 -18.77 17.45
CA GLU A 4 -12.26 -19.07 18.54
C GLU A 4 -13.33 -20.09 18.10
N LEU A 5 -13.81 -19.98 16.86
CA LEU A 5 -14.72 -20.96 16.27
C LEU A 5 -14.07 -22.34 16.11
N SER A 6 -12.80 -22.38 15.67
CA SER A 6 -12.03 -23.62 15.59
C SER A 6 -11.89 -24.29 16.96
N ASN A 7 -11.58 -23.50 18.01
CA ASN A 7 -11.48 -24.00 19.38
C ASN A 7 -12.82 -24.55 19.91
N ALA A 8 -13.94 -24.00 19.43
CA ALA A 8 -15.28 -24.49 19.73
C ALA A 8 -15.72 -25.70 18.89
N GLY A 9 -14.84 -26.26 18.06
CA GLY A 9 -15.11 -27.46 17.25
C GLY A 9 -15.78 -27.17 15.90
N VAL A 10 -15.90 -25.91 15.49
CA VAL A 10 -16.41 -25.54 14.16
C VAL A 10 -15.24 -25.50 13.17
N PRO A 11 -15.27 -26.28 12.07
CA PRO A 11 -14.21 -26.23 11.08
C PRO A 11 -14.10 -24.84 10.45
N THR A 12 -12.90 -24.25 10.48
CA THR A 12 -12.66 -22.89 9.97
C THR A 12 -11.37 -22.78 9.17
N PHE A 13 -11.39 -21.85 8.22
CA PHE A 13 -10.21 -21.34 7.52
C PHE A 13 -10.23 -19.82 7.48
N GLY A 14 -9.07 -19.20 7.70
CA GLY A 14 -8.83 -17.78 7.44
C GLY A 14 -8.40 -17.54 5.99
N ILE A 15 -8.90 -16.45 5.39
CA ILE A 15 -8.43 -15.94 4.10
C ILE A 15 -8.14 -14.44 4.28
N PRO A 16 -6.94 -13.95 3.90
CA PRO A 16 -6.56 -12.56 4.12
C PRO A 16 -7.23 -11.64 3.10
N CYS A 17 -8.34 -11.03 3.51
CA CYS A 17 -9.11 -10.07 2.72
C CYS A 17 -8.99 -8.67 3.33
N THR A 18 -7.92 -7.96 2.96
CA THR A 18 -7.63 -6.60 3.41
C THR A 18 -6.83 -5.89 2.33
N ILE A 19 -6.97 -4.57 2.24
CA ILE A 19 -6.15 -3.76 1.33
C ILE A 19 -4.78 -3.44 1.93
N ASP A 20 -4.63 -3.50 3.26
CA ASP A 20 -3.47 -2.97 3.97
C ASP A 20 -2.19 -3.80 3.74
N ASN A 21 -2.32 -5.03 3.24
CA ASN A 21 -1.24 -5.99 3.02
C ASN A 21 -0.36 -6.31 4.25
N ASP A 22 -0.96 -6.21 5.44
CA ASP A 22 -0.34 -6.32 6.76
C ASP A 22 -0.24 -7.77 7.30
N CYS A 23 -0.68 -8.76 6.52
CA CYS A 23 -0.63 -10.17 6.90
C CYS A 23 0.77 -10.76 6.64
N GLY A 24 1.67 -10.78 7.62
CA GLY A 24 3.09 -11.15 7.42
C GLY A 24 3.35 -12.56 6.85
N TYR A 25 2.41 -13.48 6.99
CA TYR A 25 2.49 -14.83 6.40
C TYR A 25 2.10 -14.88 4.91
N SER A 26 1.64 -13.78 4.33
CA SER A 26 1.24 -13.67 2.92
C SER A 26 1.98 -12.51 2.25
N ASP A 27 2.57 -12.75 1.09
CA ASP A 27 3.19 -11.70 0.27
C ASP A 27 2.13 -10.67 -0.16
N TYR A 28 0.93 -11.15 -0.50
CA TYR A 28 -0.21 -10.33 -0.92
C TYR A 28 -1.52 -10.75 -0.25
N THR A 29 -2.35 -9.77 0.08
CA THR A 29 -3.72 -9.95 0.56
C THR A 29 -4.73 -9.60 -0.54
N ILE A 30 -5.92 -10.20 -0.48
CA ILE A 30 -6.96 -9.95 -1.47
C ILE A 30 -7.47 -8.51 -1.32
N GLY A 31 -7.35 -7.74 -2.39
CA GLY A 31 -7.75 -6.34 -2.48
C GLY A 31 -6.58 -5.36 -2.49
N PHE A 32 -5.38 -5.81 -2.12
CA PHE A 32 -4.18 -4.96 -2.10
C PHE A 32 -3.90 -4.33 -3.47
N PHE A 33 -3.81 -5.13 -4.53
CA PHE A 33 -3.50 -4.59 -5.85
C PHE A 33 -4.64 -3.73 -6.42
N THR A 34 -5.89 -4.00 -6.04
CA THR A 34 -7.02 -3.13 -6.39
C THR A 34 -6.90 -1.75 -5.74
N ALA A 35 -6.47 -1.69 -4.47
CA ALA A 35 -6.19 -0.42 -3.81
C ALA A 35 -5.00 0.30 -4.47
N VAL A 36 -3.91 -0.41 -4.78
CA VAL A 36 -2.74 0.13 -5.49
C VAL A 36 -3.14 0.75 -6.83
N GLU A 37 -3.91 0.04 -7.66
CA GLU A 37 -4.39 0.58 -8.95
C GLU A 37 -5.25 1.83 -8.78
N THR A 38 -6.10 1.87 -7.75
CA THR A 38 -6.91 3.06 -7.43
C THR A 38 -6.04 4.27 -7.12
N VAL A 39 -4.95 4.08 -6.36
CA VAL A 39 -3.99 5.15 -6.04
C VAL A 39 -3.21 5.57 -7.29
N VAL A 40 -2.75 4.62 -8.10
CA VAL A 40 -2.02 4.90 -9.36
C VAL A 40 -2.90 5.68 -10.35
N GLU A 41 -4.19 5.35 -10.44
CA GLU A 41 -5.15 6.09 -11.24
C GLU A 41 -5.30 7.54 -10.73
N ALA A 42 -5.39 7.73 -9.41
CA ALA A 42 -5.45 9.06 -8.81
C ALA A 42 -4.18 9.89 -9.08
N ILE A 43 -2.99 9.29 -8.94
CA ILE A 43 -1.71 9.93 -9.27
C ILE A 43 -1.70 10.38 -10.74
N SER A 44 -2.16 9.53 -11.65
CA SER A 44 -2.21 9.82 -13.09
C SER A 44 -3.15 11.00 -13.38
N LYS A 45 -4.37 10.99 -12.82
CA LYS A 45 -5.33 12.10 -12.97
C LYS A 45 -4.79 13.43 -12.42
N ILE A 46 -4.10 13.39 -11.28
CA ILE A 46 -3.49 14.58 -10.69
C ILE A 46 -2.41 15.15 -11.62
N ARG A 47 -1.61 14.27 -12.24
CA ARG A 47 -0.58 14.67 -13.20
C ARG A 47 -1.20 15.39 -14.40
N ASP A 48 -2.27 14.86 -14.97
CA ASP A 48 -2.93 15.45 -16.15
C ASP A 48 -3.51 16.85 -15.90
N THR A 49 -3.98 17.13 -14.67
CA THR A 49 -4.66 18.39 -14.33
C THR A 49 -3.71 19.57 -14.04
N SER A 50 -2.40 19.34 -13.97
CA SER A 50 -1.45 20.37 -13.54
C SER A 50 -0.70 20.98 -14.73
N THR A 51 -1.36 21.88 -15.45
CA THR A 51 -0.73 22.67 -16.50
C THR A 51 0.21 23.77 -15.94
N SER A 52 1.45 23.76 -16.43
CA SER A 52 2.46 24.84 -16.46
C SER A 52 3.05 25.46 -15.17
N HIS A 53 2.59 25.14 -13.95
CA HIS A 53 3.02 25.88 -12.74
C HIS A 53 3.90 25.14 -11.70
N GLY A 54 4.40 23.94 -11.98
CA GLY A 54 5.36 23.27 -11.07
C GLY A 54 4.80 23.07 -9.66
N ARG A 55 3.67 22.36 -9.54
CA ARG A 55 2.94 22.16 -8.27
C ARG A 55 3.39 20.90 -7.54
N ALA A 56 3.28 20.92 -6.22
CA ALA A 56 3.40 19.73 -5.39
C ALA A 56 2.02 19.19 -4.99
N ASN A 57 1.89 17.86 -4.94
CA ASN A 57 0.68 17.17 -4.50
C ASN A 57 1.07 16.12 -3.47
N VAL A 58 0.55 16.28 -2.26
CA VAL A 58 0.60 15.26 -1.21
C VAL A 58 -0.67 14.41 -1.34
N ILE A 59 -0.49 13.12 -1.61
CA ILE A 59 -1.57 12.16 -1.78
C ILE A 59 -1.55 11.22 -0.57
N GLU A 60 -2.57 11.34 0.28
CA GLU A 60 -2.74 10.49 1.45
C GLU A 60 -3.44 9.18 1.06
N VAL A 61 -2.81 8.06 1.37
CA VAL A 61 -3.27 6.72 1.06
C VAL A 61 -3.49 5.91 2.33
N MET A 62 -4.38 4.92 2.25
CA MET A 62 -4.63 4.01 3.37
C MET A 62 -3.46 3.06 3.57
N GLY A 63 -3.50 2.31 4.67
CA GLY A 63 -2.52 1.27 4.99
C GLY A 63 -2.30 1.08 6.49
N ARG A 64 -2.94 1.91 7.33
CA ARG A 64 -2.74 1.95 8.78
C ARG A 64 -1.24 2.02 9.09
N ASP A 65 -0.70 0.99 9.73
CA ASP A 65 0.69 0.89 10.17
C ASP A 65 1.59 0.19 9.14
N CYS A 66 1.08 -0.07 7.93
CA CYS A 66 1.79 -0.69 6.82
C CYS A 66 1.87 0.25 5.61
N GLY A 67 3.07 0.49 5.12
CA GLY A 67 3.39 1.38 4.00
C GLY A 67 3.24 0.75 2.62
N ASP A 68 2.84 -0.52 2.50
CA ASP A 68 2.84 -1.27 1.23
C ASP A 68 2.03 -0.56 0.12
N ILE A 69 0.84 -0.01 0.44
CA ILE A 69 0.03 0.72 -0.56
C ILE A 69 0.82 1.94 -1.07
N ALA A 70 1.38 2.74 -0.16
CA ALA A 70 2.16 3.93 -0.50
C ALA A 70 3.42 3.59 -1.29
N LEU A 71 4.12 2.51 -0.91
CA LEU A 71 5.32 2.04 -1.58
C LEU A 71 5.03 1.57 -3.00
N TYR A 72 4.08 0.64 -3.17
CA TYR A 72 3.77 0.06 -4.46
C TYR A 72 3.16 1.11 -5.40
N ALA A 73 2.18 1.88 -4.92
CA ALA A 73 1.54 2.89 -5.74
C ALA A 73 2.47 4.08 -6.03
N GLY A 74 3.32 4.45 -5.08
CA GLY A 74 4.32 5.50 -5.28
C GLY A 74 5.36 5.09 -6.32
N LEU A 75 5.87 3.86 -6.27
CA LEU A 75 6.79 3.35 -7.27
C LEU A 75 6.12 3.26 -8.65
N ALA A 76 4.94 2.65 -8.74
CA ALA A 76 4.21 2.48 -9.99
C ALA A 76 3.73 3.81 -10.60
N GLY A 77 3.31 4.75 -9.76
CA GLY A 77 2.84 6.08 -10.14
C GLY A 77 3.96 7.10 -10.35
N GLY A 78 5.23 6.72 -10.14
CA GLY A 78 6.38 7.60 -10.28
C GLY A 78 6.36 8.79 -9.31
N ALA A 79 6.09 8.51 -8.04
CA ALA A 79 6.18 9.47 -6.95
C ALA A 79 7.64 9.88 -6.70
N GLU A 80 7.85 11.15 -6.38
CA GLU A 80 9.18 11.68 -6.07
C GLU A 80 9.58 11.41 -4.61
N SER A 81 8.59 11.27 -3.74
CA SER A 81 8.80 10.97 -2.33
C SER A 81 7.68 10.07 -1.86
N ILE A 82 8.07 9.00 -1.17
CA ILE A 82 7.17 8.03 -0.56
C ILE A 82 7.45 8.05 0.94
N ILE A 83 6.44 8.41 1.72
CA ILE A 83 6.51 8.58 3.17
C ILE A 83 5.65 7.48 3.81
N ILE A 84 6.29 6.61 4.57
CA ILE A 84 5.72 5.36 5.09
C ILE A 84 6.15 5.12 6.55
N PRO A 85 5.37 4.37 7.35
CA PRO A 85 5.64 4.18 8.78
C PRO A 85 6.92 3.38 9.05
N GLU A 86 7.36 2.54 8.11
CA GLU A 86 8.54 1.68 8.27
C GLU A 86 9.87 2.45 8.19
N VAL A 87 9.86 3.68 7.67
CA VAL A 87 11.07 4.48 7.46
C VAL A 87 10.88 5.89 8.00
N GLU A 88 11.73 6.28 8.95
CA GLU A 88 11.78 7.66 9.43
C GLU A 88 12.08 8.61 8.26
N PHE A 89 11.22 9.60 8.05
CA PHE A 89 11.35 10.54 6.95
C PHE A 89 11.86 11.89 7.45
N ASN A 90 12.68 12.54 6.62
CA ASN A 90 13.13 13.90 6.84
C ASN A 90 12.42 14.85 5.86
N ILE A 91 11.58 15.75 6.39
CA ILE A 91 10.84 16.72 5.58
C ILE A 91 11.75 17.66 4.78
N ASP A 92 12.96 17.95 5.27
CA ASP A 92 13.93 18.78 4.53
C ASP A 92 14.47 18.06 3.30
N GLU A 93 14.61 16.73 3.34
CA GLU A 93 14.97 15.96 2.16
C GLU A 93 13.84 15.96 1.12
N VAL A 94 12.58 15.87 1.56
CA VAL A 94 11.42 15.95 0.67
C VAL A 94 11.38 17.32 0.00
N CYS A 95 11.55 18.40 0.76
CA CYS A 95 11.63 19.77 0.24
C CYS A 95 12.78 19.94 -0.77
N LYS A 96 13.95 19.38 -0.46
CA LYS A 96 15.13 19.41 -1.34
C LYS A 96 14.85 18.68 -2.66
N ARG A 97 14.23 17.49 -2.63
CA ARG A 97 13.85 16.73 -3.83
C ARG A 97 12.88 17.53 -4.70
N ALA A 98 11.83 18.11 -4.11
CA ALA A 98 10.87 18.94 -4.83
C ALA A 98 11.55 20.16 -5.51
N LEU A 99 12.42 20.88 -4.79
CA LEU A 99 13.17 22.01 -5.36
C LEU A 99 14.12 21.57 -6.49
N GLN A 100 14.81 20.44 -6.34
CA GLN A 100 15.68 19.89 -7.38
C GLN A 100 14.88 19.51 -8.64
N GLY A 101 13.73 18.86 -8.47
CA GLY A 101 12.82 18.56 -9.58
C GLY A 101 12.35 19.83 -10.29
N LYS A 102 11.92 20.85 -9.53
CA LYS A 102 11.47 22.13 -10.07
C LYS A 102 12.57 22.82 -10.89
N ASN A 103 13.80 22.84 -10.37
CA ASN A 103 14.96 23.42 -11.05
C ASN A 103 15.35 22.66 -12.32
N ARG A 104 14.98 21.38 -12.44
CA ARG A 104 15.13 20.57 -13.66
C ARG A 104 13.97 20.71 -14.66
N GLY A 105 12.96 21.53 -14.33
CA GLY A 105 11.79 21.74 -15.18
C GLY A 105 10.69 20.70 -15.01
N LYS A 106 10.70 19.87 -13.94
CA LYS A 106 9.55 19.00 -13.64
C LYS A 106 8.32 19.85 -13.36
N LEU A 107 7.20 19.45 -13.95
CA LEU A 107 5.91 20.16 -13.85
C LEU A 107 5.09 19.73 -12.62
N HIS A 108 5.44 18.60 -12.02
CA HIS A 108 4.70 17.98 -10.92
C HIS A 108 5.65 17.35 -9.91
N HIS A 109 5.34 17.56 -8.64
CA HIS A 109 5.97 16.87 -7.52
C HIS A 109 4.92 16.03 -6.82
N ILE A 110 5.05 14.71 -6.92
CA ILE A 110 4.11 13.77 -6.29
C ILE A 110 4.74 13.23 -5.03
N ILE A 111 4.09 13.47 -3.90
CA ILE A 111 4.43 12.89 -2.60
C ILE A 111 3.31 11.94 -2.21
N VAL A 112 3.61 10.66 -2.02
CA VAL A 112 2.65 9.68 -1.51
C VAL A 112 2.91 9.50 -0.01
N LEU A 113 1.88 9.66 0.80
CA LEU A 113 1.93 9.62 2.26
C LEU A 113 0.99 8.54 2.77
N ALA A 114 1.50 7.54 3.49
CA ALA A 114 0.67 6.59 4.21
C ALA A 114 -0.01 7.26 5.43
N GLU A 115 -1.30 6.98 5.64
CA GLU A 115 -2.12 7.56 6.72
C GLU A 115 -1.54 7.36 8.13
N GLY A 116 -0.76 6.30 8.35
CA GLY A 116 -0.15 6.00 9.65
C GLY A 116 1.03 6.89 10.04
N VAL A 117 1.55 7.73 9.14
CA VAL A 117 2.74 8.56 9.43
C VAL A 117 2.38 9.91 10.05
N GLY A 118 1.30 10.54 9.58
CA GLY A 118 0.93 11.88 10.02
C GLY A 118 -0.10 12.54 9.11
N ASN A 119 -0.41 13.81 9.41
CA ASN A 119 -1.45 14.56 8.71
C ASN A 119 -0.92 15.13 7.38
N ALA A 120 -1.59 14.82 6.26
CA ALA A 120 -1.18 15.30 4.94
C ALA A 120 -1.18 16.84 4.80
N TYR A 121 -2.06 17.55 5.50
CA TYR A 121 -2.12 19.02 5.46
C TYR A 121 -0.92 19.66 6.14
N ASP A 122 -0.42 19.08 7.24
CA ASP A 122 0.77 19.58 7.92
C ASP A 122 2.03 19.39 7.07
N VAL A 123 2.14 18.23 6.41
CA VAL A 123 3.23 17.95 5.45
C VAL A 123 3.17 18.94 4.29
N ALA A 124 1.99 19.13 3.68
CA ALA A 124 1.82 20.06 2.57
C ALA A 124 2.13 21.51 2.95
N LYS A 125 1.65 21.95 4.12
CA LYS A 125 1.94 23.29 4.66
C LYS A 125 3.44 23.50 4.83
N THR A 126 4.13 22.52 5.43
CA THR A 126 5.58 22.59 5.66
C THR A 126 6.35 22.67 4.33
N ILE A 127 5.96 21.88 3.33
CA ILE A 127 6.56 21.92 1.99
C ILE A 127 6.36 23.30 1.37
N GLN A 128 5.15 23.85 1.41
CA GLN A 128 4.84 25.15 0.83
C GLN A 128 5.61 26.28 1.52
N GLU A 129 5.69 26.28 2.85
CA GLU A 129 6.43 27.28 3.63
C GLU A 129 7.94 27.24 3.34
N LYS A 130 8.53 26.05 3.20
CA LYS A 130 9.97 25.89 2.98
C LYS A 130 10.39 26.09 1.52
N THR A 131 9.53 25.79 0.55
CA THR A 131 9.90 25.74 -0.88
C THR A 131 9.24 26.84 -1.73
N GLY A 132 8.16 27.45 -1.24
CA GLY A 132 7.32 28.36 -2.03
C GLY A 132 6.57 27.67 -3.18
N ILE A 133 6.53 26.34 -3.22
CA ILE A 133 5.78 25.56 -4.21
C ILE A 133 4.31 25.49 -3.76
N ASP A 134 3.37 25.85 -4.65
CA ASP A 134 1.93 25.65 -4.44
C ASP A 134 1.69 24.16 -4.20
N THR A 135 1.30 23.80 -2.98
CA THR A 135 1.21 22.42 -2.53
C THR A 135 -0.23 22.07 -2.20
N ARG A 136 -0.75 21.04 -2.87
CA ARG A 136 -2.13 20.55 -2.70
C ARG A 136 -2.15 19.23 -1.98
N VAL A 137 -3.26 18.95 -1.32
CA VAL A 137 -3.52 17.69 -0.63
C VAL A 137 -4.69 16.98 -1.31
N THR A 138 -4.54 15.68 -1.52
CA THR A 138 -5.63 14.79 -1.90
C THR A 138 -5.67 13.63 -0.92
N VAL A 139 -6.72 13.56 -0.12
CA VAL A 139 -7.00 12.41 0.75
C VAL A 139 -7.94 11.47 0.00
N LEU A 140 -7.44 10.31 -0.40
CA LEU A 140 -8.25 9.35 -1.17
C LEU A 140 -9.29 8.66 -0.27
N GLY A 141 -8.92 8.34 0.97
CA GLY A 141 -9.80 7.68 1.94
C GLY A 141 -10.42 6.39 1.38
N TYR A 142 -11.71 6.20 1.62
CA TYR A 142 -12.43 4.94 1.37
C TYR A 142 -12.57 4.53 -0.10
N ILE A 143 -12.25 5.39 -1.08
CA ILE A 143 -12.32 4.98 -2.49
C ILE A 143 -11.36 3.81 -2.78
N GLN A 144 -10.28 3.68 -1.99
CA GLN A 144 -9.30 2.60 -2.06
C GLN A 144 -9.85 1.23 -1.65
N ARG A 145 -10.98 1.19 -0.94
CA ARG A 145 -11.65 -0.05 -0.52
C ARG A 145 -12.75 -0.50 -1.49
N GLY A 146 -13.05 0.32 -2.51
CA GLY A 146 -14.10 0.07 -3.49
C GLY A 146 -13.52 -0.18 -4.89
N GLY A 147 -14.41 -0.33 -5.86
CA GLY A 147 -14.04 -0.53 -7.27
C GLY A 147 -14.04 -2.00 -7.70
N ASN A 148 -13.75 -2.20 -8.99
CA ASN A 148 -13.70 -3.54 -9.57
C ASN A 148 -12.36 -4.19 -9.23
N PRO A 149 -12.34 -5.42 -8.68
CA PRO A 149 -11.09 -6.07 -8.35
C PRO A 149 -10.25 -6.31 -9.60
N THR A 150 -8.93 -6.16 -9.47
CA THR A 150 -7.96 -6.42 -10.53
C THR A 150 -7.99 -7.89 -10.96
N SER A 151 -7.45 -8.19 -12.15
CA SER A 151 -7.28 -9.57 -12.59
C SER A 151 -6.47 -10.38 -11.59
N PHE A 152 -5.43 -9.79 -11.00
CA PHE A 152 -4.61 -10.42 -9.97
C PHE A 152 -5.43 -10.78 -8.72
N ASP A 153 -6.16 -9.82 -8.14
CA ASP A 153 -6.98 -10.07 -6.95
C ASP A 153 -8.08 -11.10 -7.20
N ARG A 154 -8.71 -11.10 -8.38
CA ARG A 154 -9.70 -12.12 -8.77
C ARG A 154 -9.09 -13.52 -8.83
N ILE A 155 -7.93 -13.66 -9.46
CA ILE A 155 -7.22 -14.94 -9.57
C ILE A 155 -6.75 -15.40 -8.19
N LEU A 156 -6.18 -14.51 -7.38
CA LEU A 156 -5.72 -14.80 -6.03
C LEU A 156 -6.88 -15.28 -5.15
N ALA A 157 -7.99 -14.54 -5.11
CA ALA A 157 -9.18 -14.92 -4.36
C ALA A 157 -9.73 -16.28 -4.80
N SER A 158 -9.78 -16.54 -6.11
CA SER A 158 -10.26 -17.81 -6.65
C SER A 158 -9.37 -18.99 -6.21
N LYS A 159 -8.05 -18.82 -6.30
CA LYS A 159 -7.08 -19.84 -5.86
C LYS A 159 -7.13 -20.09 -4.35
N MET A 160 -7.17 -19.01 -3.55
CA MET A 160 -7.23 -19.12 -2.09
C MET A 160 -8.53 -19.77 -1.62
N GLY A 161 -9.67 -19.36 -2.18
CA GLY A 161 -10.98 -19.93 -1.87
C GLY A 161 -11.07 -21.42 -2.23
N ASN A 162 -10.63 -21.80 -3.43
CA ASN A 162 -10.60 -23.21 -3.84
C ASN A 162 -9.72 -24.04 -2.89
N ARG A 163 -8.52 -23.55 -2.57
CA ARG A 163 -7.59 -24.28 -1.70
C ARG A 163 -8.14 -24.43 -0.27
N ALA A 164 -8.79 -23.41 0.28
CA ALA A 164 -9.44 -23.49 1.59
C ALA A 164 -10.51 -24.59 1.61
N VAL A 165 -11.33 -24.69 0.57
CA VAL A 165 -12.38 -25.72 0.47
C VAL A 165 -11.79 -27.12 0.32
N GLU A 166 -10.74 -27.29 -0.49
CA GLU A 166 -10.03 -28.57 -0.60
C GLU A 166 -9.48 -29.03 0.75
N LEU A 167 -8.81 -28.13 1.49
CA LEU A 167 -8.23 -28.45 2.79
C LEU A 167 -9.28 -28.79 3.85
N LEU A 168 -10.42 -28.08 3.83
CA LEU A 168 -11.57 -28.43 4.69
C LEU A 168 -12.10 -29.84 4.38
N LYS A 169 -12.17 -30.22 3.10
CA LYS A 169 -12.58 -31.59 2.69
C LYS A 169 -11.54 -32.65 3.10
N GLU A 170 -10.26 -32.29 3.15
CA GLU A 170 -9.19 -33.12 3.70
C GLU A 170 -9.22 -33.24 5.24
N GLY A 171 -10.17 -32.56 5.91
CA GLY A 171 -10.32 -32.58 7.37
C GLY A 171 -9.40 -31.61 8.12
N LYS A 172 -8.69 -30.73 7.41
CA LYS A 172 -7.89 -29.67 8.04
C LYS A 172 -8.80 -28.52 8.48
N THR A 173 -8.45 -27.87 9.59
CA THR A 173 -9.19 -26.74 10.18
C THR A 173 -8.27 -25.94 11.09
N GLY A 174 -8.66 -24.71 11.47
CA GLY A 174 -7.89 -23.87 12.39
C GLY A 174 -6.71 -23.18 11.71
N ARG A 175 -6.75 -23.12 10.37
CA ARG A 175 -5.65 -22.71 9.52
C ARG A 175 -6.01 -21.47 8.70
N THR A 176 -5.01 -20.82 8.14
CA THR A 176 -5.19 -19.70 7.22
C THR A 176 -4.50 -19.98 5.90
N ILE A 177 -5.08 -19.50 4.81
CA ILE A 177 -4.46 -19.47 3.49
C ILE A 177 -3.60 -18.22 3.35
N GLY A 178 -2.46 -18.33 2.68
CA GLY A 178 -1.63 -17.20 2.26
C GLY A 178 -1.03 -17.44 0.87
N MET A 179 -0.28 -16.49 0.37
CA MET A 179 0.58 -16.63 -0.80
C MET A 179 2.02 -16.37 -0.40
N LYS A 180 2.94 -17.29 -0.71
CA LYS A 180 4.37 -17.10 -0.50
C LYS A 180 5.15 -17.57 -1.72
N CYS A 181 6.05 -16.75 -2.23
CA CYS A 181 6.90 -17.06 -3.39
C CYS A 181 6.07 -17.59 -4.58
N ASN A 182 4.97 -16.89 -4.90
CA ASN A 182 4.04 -17.24 -5.97
C ASN A 182 3.32 -18.60 -5.83
N LYS A 183 3.24 -19.14 -4.61
CA LYS A 183 2.51 -20.38 -4.30
C LYS A 183 1.47 -20.12 -3.23
N ILE A 184 0.31 -20.77 -3.35
CA ILE A 184 -0.68 -20.80 -2.26
C ILE A 184 -0.14 -21.71 -1.17
N ILE A 185 -0.10 -21.19 0.05
CA ILE A 185 0.33 -21.90 1.26
C ILE A 185 -0.81 -21.91 2.28
N ASP A 186 -0.72 -22.82 3.24
CA ASP A 186 -1.59 -22.83 4.41
C ASP A 186 -0.77 -23.10 5.68
N MET A 187 -1.18 -22.50 6.79
CA MET A 187 -0.53 -22.66 8.10
C MET A 187 -1.52 -22.49 9.24
N GLU A 188 -1.13 -22.89 10.46
CA GLU A 188 -1.95 -22.72 11.65
C GLU A 188 -2.23 -21.24 11.92
N ILE A 189 -3.47 -20.89 12.27
CA ILE A 189 -3.87 -19.48 12.53
C ILE A 189 -2.99 -18.88 13.63
N ASN A 190 -2.66 -19.66 14.66
CA ASN A 190 -1.85 -19.18 15.78
C ASN A 190 -0.43 -18.81 15.35
N GLU A 191 0.18 -19.59 14.45
CA GLU A 191 1.51 -19.31 13.90
C GLU A 191 1.45 -18.07 12.99
N ALA A 192 0.45 -18.03 12.11
CA ALA A 192 0.26 -16.94 11.17
C ALA A 192 0.15 -15.56 11.85
N LEU A 193 -0.58 -15.49 12.96
CA LEU A 193 -0.79 -14.25 13.71
C LEU A 193 0.48 -13.73 14.42
N GLN A 194 1.53 -14.56 14.56
CA GLN A 194 2.81 -14.15 15.15
C GLN A 194 3.81 -13.64 14.11
N ILE A 195 3.56 -13.90 12.82
CA ILE A 195 4.46 -13.50 11.75
C ILE A 195 4.25 -12.02 11.45
N LYS A 196 5.30 -11.23 11.70
CA LYS A 196 5.33 -9.81 11.34
C LYS A 196 5.54 -9.64 9.85
N LYS A 197 4.93 -8.61 9.28
CA LYS A 197 5.20 -8.19 7.90
C LYS A 197 6.65 -7.75 7.78
N GLU A 198 7.32 -8.26 6.75
CA GLU A 198 8.69 -7.88 6.41
C GLU A 198 8.64 -6.75 5.38
N PHE A 199 9.43 -5.70 5.63
CA PHE A 199 9.47 -4.51 4.79
C PHE A 199 10.39 -4.71 3.59
N ASP A 200 9.89 -4.45 2.38
CA ASP A 200 10.69 -4.53 1.15
C ASP A 200 11.58 -3.28 0.98
N ILE A 201 12.72 -3.32 1.67
CA ILE A 201 13.74 -2.26 1.61
C ILE A 201 14.34 -2.10 0.21
N GLU A 202 14.40 -3.17 -0.58
CA GLU A 202 14.99 -3.13 -1.93
C GLU A 202 14.07 -2.35 -2.89
N MET A 203 12.76 -2.61 -2.83
CA MET A 203 11.76 -1.85 -3.56
C MET A 203 11.76 -0.38 -3.13
N TYR A 204 11.87 -0.11 -1.82
CA TYR A 204 11.96 1.26 -1.32
C TYR A 204 13.20 1.99 -1.85
N ASN A 205 14.37 1.35 -1.83
CA ASN A 205 15.59 1.91 -2.40
C ASN A 205 15.48 2.14 -3.91
N THR A 206 14.84 1.21 -4.63
CA THR A 206 14.55 1.35 -6.07
C THR A 206 13.72 2.59 -6.34
N SER A 207 12.68 2.86 -5.55
CA SER A 207 11.86 4.07 -5.72
C SER A 207 12.67 5.36 -5.58
N LYS A 208 13.61 5.41 -4.63
CA LYS A 208 14.52 6.56 -4.46
C LYS A 208 15.44 6.77 -5.65
N ILE A 209 15.90 5.71 -6.30
CA ILE A 209 16.79 5.79 -7.47
C ILE A 209 16.02 6.30 -8.70
N LEU A 210 14.78 5.84 -8.90
CA LEU A 210 13.96 6.20 -10.07
C LEU A 210 13.32 7.60 -9.96
N SER A 211 13.21 8.14 -8.74
CA SER A 211 12.58 9.44 -8.45
C SER A 211 13.40 10.70 -8.85
N ILE A 212 14.57 10.53 -9.48
CA ILE A 212 15.53 11.61 -9.82
C ILE A 212 14.96 12.59 -10.87
#